data_AF-L7KF53-F1
#
_entry.id   AF-L7KF53-F1
#
_cell.length_a   1.000
_cell.length_b   1.000
_cell.length_c   1.000
_cell.angle_alpha   90.00
_cell.angle_beta   90.00
_cell.angle_gamma   90.00
#
_symmetry.space_group_name_H-M   'P 1'
#
loop_
_entity.id
_entity.type
_entity.pdbx_description
1 polymer ?
#
loop_
_entity_poly.entity_id
_entity_poly.type
_entity_poly.pdbx_seq_one_letter_code
_entity_poly.pdbx_strand_id
1 'polypeptide(L)'
;MSESEPTSMNGEIGIGFVVQSNVTGILSAAWNIRSHRTSFYLSPLGVGATPLKLSLHGADDRPHTSEPGFKLDVVRENLGKAAAQGSRIIDASGYLPQWFTGREVAPGVRHALRFLHRPALFAEGTPSASVPQPTTASTIHSRFAAPVEDDEAVYIDVYVSQGKPFWENVDETRAANAGVGPIVNTIREYLTVIGRKVTYREELDPFSGDYQPLDDHDPEADGPVHRVEAFRHDAHGVMWITEVLMPERVIDDPANAYKLPPKRP
;
A
#
# COMPACT_ATOMS: atom_id res chain seq x y z
N MET A 1 12.84 17.91 -32.90
CA MET A 1 12.11 18.11 -31.63
C MET A 1 12.78 17.22 -30.61
N SER A 2 13.56 17.81 -29.70
CA SER A 2 14.22 17.04 -28.63
C SER A 2 13.16 16.68 -27.61
N GLU A 3 12.91 15.39 -27.45
CA GLU A 3 12.19 14.87 -26.29
C GLU A 3 12.93 15.32 -25.04
N SER A 4 12.31 16.19 -24.25
CA SER A 4 12.81 16.50 -22.92
C SER A 4 12.64 15.22 -22.10
N GLU A 5 13.73 14.47 -21.92
CA GLU A 5 13.79 13.44 -20.89
C GLU A 5 13.35 14.07 -19.57
N PRO A 6 12.47 13.41 -18.79
CA PRO A 6 12.09 13.92 -17.48
C PRO A 6 13.37 14.09 -16.64
N THR A 7 13.47 15.27 -16.04
CA THR A 7 14.56 15.79 -15.21
C THR A 7 15.29 14.70 -14.40
N SER A 8 16.53 14.42 -14.79
CA SER A 8 17.70 14.11 -13.94
C SER A 8 17.44 13.39 -12.60
N MET A 9 17.75 12.09 -12.59
CA MET A 9 17.84 11.14 -11.46
C MET A 9 19.05 11.42 -10.54
N ASN A 10 18.87 12.12 -9.41
CA ASN A 10 19.97 12.38 -8.47
C ASN A 10 19.64 11.84 -7.07
N GLY A 11 19.91 10.55 -6.88
CA GLY A 11 20.05 9.96 -5.55
C GLY A 11 18.75 9.77 -4.77
N GLU A 12 17.60 9.80 -5.44
CA GLU A 12 16.33 9.48 -4.79
C GLU A 12 16.31 8.01 -4.38
N ILE A 13 16.30 7.77 -3.07
CA ILE A 13 16.33 6.42 -2.48
C ILE A 13 14.99 6.03 -1.85
N GLY A 14 14.00 6.92 -1.80
CA GLY A 14 12.69 6.58 -1.26
C GLY A 14 11.56 7.53 -1.61
N ILE A 15 10.34 7.00 -1.54
CA ILE A 15 9.07 7.67 -1.80
C ILE A 15 8.23 7.57 -0.53
N GLY A 16 7.88 8.70 0.05
CA GLY A 16 6.80 8.81 1.03
C GLY A 16 5.52 9.24 0.33
N PHE A 17 4.39 8.58 0.57
CA PHE A 17 3.11 9.04 0.04
C PHE A 17 1.97 8.91 1.05
N VAL A 18 0.91 9.69 0.83
CA VAL A 18 -0.34 9.67 1.59
C VAL A 18 -1.50 10.04 0.66
N VAL A 19 -2.70 9.54 0.93
CA VAL A 19 -3.95 10.05 0.34
C VAL A 19 -4.60 11.01 1.32
N GLN A 20 -5.00 12.17 0.84
CA GLN A 20 -5.64 13.19 1.65
C GLN A 20 -6.92 13.72 0.99
N SER A 21 -7.97 13.85 1.79
CA SER A 21 -9.16 14.60 1.38
C SER A 21 -8.90 16.10 1.46
N ASN A 22 -9.14 16.79 0.34
CA ASN A 22 -9.10 18.24 0.29
C ASN A 22 -10.32 18.90 0.95
N VAL A 23 -11.37 18.12 1.24
CA VAL A 23 -12.62 18.61 1.85
C VAL A 23 -12.54 18.49 3.38
N THR A 24 -12.28 17.28 3.88
CA THR A 24 -12.31 16.99 5.32
C THR A 24 -10.93 17.07 5.97
N GLY A 25 -9.85 17.16 5.17
CA GLY A 25 -8.48 17.14 5.65
C GLY A 25 -7.99 15.76 6.13
N ILE A 26 -8.87 14.75 6.11
CA ILE A 26 -8.63 13.40 6.60
C ILE A 26 -7.53 12.71 5.77
N LEU A 27 -6.63 12.02 6.47
CA LEU A 27 -5.51 11.27 5.90
C LEU A 27 -5.77 9.77 5.90
N SER A 28 -5.31 9.10 4.85
CA SER A 28 -5.07 7.66 4.82
C SER A 28 -3.83 7.30 5.63
N ALA A 29 -3.63 6.00 5.88
CA ALA A 29 -2.31 5.51 6.29
C ALA A 29 -1.24 5.97 5.28
N ALA A 30 -0.17 6.58 5.78
CA ALA A 30 0.94 7.03 4.95
C ALA A 30 1.94 5.88 4.78
N TRP A 31 2.65 5.85 3.65
CA TRP A 31 3.57 4.77 3.31
C TRP A 31 4.93 5.30 2.90
N ASN A 32 5.98 4.55 3.23
CA ASN A 32 7.32 4.77 2.76
C ASN A 32 7.78 3.59 1.92
N ILE A 33 8.30 3.88 0.73
CA ILE A 33 8.99 2.96 -0.16
C ILE A 33 10.45 3.36 -0.16
N ARG A 34 11.37 2.42 0.03
CA ARG A 34 12.81 2.67 -0.07
C ARG A 34 13.52 1.64 -0.91
N SER A 35 14.48 2.10 -1.69
CA SER A 35 15.46 1.26 -2.37
C SER A 35 16.56 0.86 -1.39
N HIS A 36 16.97 -0.41 -1.41
CA HIS A 36 18.14 -0.87 -0.68
C HIS A 36 18.71 -2.13 -1.32
N ARG A 37 19.98 -2.04 -1.77
CA ARG A 37 20.66 -3.09 -2.52
C ARG A 37 19.79 -3.53 -3.71
N THR A 38 19.45 -4.81 -3.81
CA THR A 38 18.71 -5.44 -4.91
C THR A 38 17.20 -5.46 -4.68
N SER A 39 16.67 -4.63 -3.78
CA SER A 39 15.27 -4.72 -3.38
C SER A 39 14.65 -3.37 -3.08
N PHE A 40 13.33 -3.32 -3.14
CA PHE A 40 12.53 -2.24 -2.59
C PHE A 40 11.81 -2.72 -1.34
N TYR A 41 11.67 -1.85 -0.34
CA TYR A 41 10.96 -2.15 0.90
C TYR A 41 9.88 -1.12 1.13
N LEU A 42 8.67 -1.59 1.47
CA LEU A 42 7.58 -0.72 1.86
C LEU A 42 7.17 -0.98 3.31
N SER A 43 6.84 0.09 4.00
CA SER A 43 6.30 0.06 5.36
C SER A 43 5.39 1.27 5.58
N PRO A 44 4.30 1.11 6.33
CA PRO A 44 3.48 2.25 6.71
C PRO A 44 4.25 3.18 7.67
N LEU A 45 3.84 4.43 7.70
CA LEU A 45 4.41 5.52 8.47
C LEU A 45 3.42 6.00 9.54
N GLY A 46 3.96 6.54 10.63
CA GLY A 46 3.18 7.15 11.70
C GLY A 46 3.18 6.33 12.99
N VAL A 47 2.71 6.98 14.06
CA VAL A 47 2.51 6.32 15.36
C VAL A 47 1.31 5.39 15.27
N GLY A 48 1.45 4.16 15.81
CA GLY A 48 0.41 3.15 15.70
C GLY A 48 0.23 2.57 14.29
N ALA A 49 1.16 2.85 13.37
CA ALA A 49 1.18 2.18 12.08
C ALA A 49 1.43 0.68 12.26
N THR A 50 0.78 -0.13 11.44
CA THR A 50 0.97 -1.57 11.47
C THR A 50 2.41 -1.92 11.14
N PRO A 51 3.07 -2.84 11.86
CA PRO A 51 4.45 -3.20 11.57
C PRO A 51 4.56 -4.11 10.33
N LEU A 52 3.83 -3.80 9.27
CA LEU A 52 3.91 -4.46 7.97
C LEU A 52 5.25 -4.15 7.31
N LYS A 53 5.78 -5.15 6.62
CA LYS A 53 6.97 -5.02 5.80
C LYS A 53 6.73 -5.76 4.49
N LEU A 54 6.62 -4.99 3.42
CA LEU A 54 6.65 -5.51 2.06
C LEU A 54 8.09 -5.45 1.54
N SER A 55 8.51 -6.52 0.89
CA SER A 55 9.82 -6.63 0.26
C SER A 55 9.63 -7.05 -1.19
N LEU A 56 10.06 -6.21 -2.12
CA LEU A 56 10.04 -6.48 -3.56
C LEU A 56 11.47 -6.83 -3.98
N HIS A 57 11.79 -8.13 -3.99
CA HIS A 57 13.12 -8.60 -4.30
C HIS A 57 13.31 -8.71 -5.82
N GLY A 58 14.33 -8.01 -6.33
CA GLY A 58 14.79 -8.20 -7.70
C GLY A 58 15.45 -9.55 -7.91
N ALA A 59 15.88 -9.81 -9.15
CA ALA A 59 16.72 -10.96 -9.46
C ALA A 59 18.05 -10.84 -8.69
N ASP A 60 18.22 -11.66 -7.66
CA ASP A 60 19.43 -11.70 -6.83
C ASP A 60 20.22 -12.97 -7.17
N ASP A 61 21.35 -12.81 -7.86
CA ASP A 61 22.20 -13.92 -8.32
C ASP A 61 22.94 -14.63 -7.16
N ARG A 62 22.75 -14.19 -5.91
CA ARG A 62 23.42 -14.78 -4.75
C ARG A 62 22.79 -16.12 -4.38
N PRO A 63 23.58 -17.19 -4.12
CA PRO A 63 23.07 -18.56 -4.03
C PRO A 63 22.06 -18.91 -2.92
N HIS A 64 21.78 -18.04 -1.93
CA HIS A 64 21.19 -18.52 -0.65
C HIS A 64 20.21 -17.61 0.10
N THR A 65 19.56 -16.57 -0.45
CA THR A 65 18.79 -15.65 0.41
C THR A 65 17.28 -15.53 0.20
N SER A 66 16.76 -15.79 -0.99
CA SER A 66 15.32 -15.85 -1.26
C SER A 66 15.11 -16.13 -2.75
N GLU A 67 14.09 -16.91 -3.11
CA GLU A 67 13.63 -16.93 -4.50
C GLU A 67 13.27 -15.49 -4.93
N PRO A 68 13.59 -15.08 -6.17
CA PRO A 68 13.11 -13.80 -6.69
C PRO A 68 11.60 -13.77 -6.57
N GLY A 69 11.07 -12.69 -6.00
CA GLY A 69 9.66 -12.64 -5.64
C GLY A 69 9.34 -11.54 -4.64
N PHE A 70 8.05 -11.34 -4.42
CA PHE A 70 7.57 -10.32 -3.51
C PHE A 70 7.05 -10.98 -2.24
N LYS A 71 7.27 -10.32 -1.10
CA LYS A 71 6.94 -10.85 0.20
C LYS A 71 6.24 -9.81 1.06
N LEU A 72 5.12 -10.19 1.65
CA LEU A 72 4.48 -9.49 2.75
C LEU A 72 4.84 -10.20 4.06
N ASP A 73 5.28 -9.45 5.05
CA ASP A 73 5.68 -9.95 6.36
C ASP A 73 5.32 -8.94 7.45
N VAL A 74 5.42 -9.34 8.71
CA VAL A 74 5.27 -8.47 9.87
C VAL A 74 6.57 -8.42 10.67
N VAL A 75 6.93 -7.22 11.12
CA VAL A 75 8.03 -7.04 12.08
C VAL A 75 7.51 -7.44 13.46
N ARG A 76 7.60 -8.74 13.77
CA ARG A 76 6.97 -9.35 14.96
C ARG A 76 7.34 -8.68 16.28
N GLU A 77 8.57 -8.20 16.40
CA GLU A 77 9.08 -7.48 17.58
C GLU A 77 8.29 -6.20 17.87
N ASN A 78 7.66 -5.60 16.85
CA ASN A 78 6.91 -4.36 16.97
C ASN A 78 5.40 -4.57 17.16
N LEU A 79 4.89 -5.80 17.05
CA LEU A 79 3.44 -6.07 17.12
C LEU A 79 2.82 -5.61 18.43
N GLY A 80 3.43 -5.94 19.58
CA GLY A 80 2.90 -5.54 20.89
C GLY A 80 2.89 -4.01 21.08
N LYS A 81 3.94 -3.33 20.63
CA LYS A 81 4.03 -1.86 20.69
C LYS A 81 3.02 -1.19 19.76
N ALA A 82 2.87 -1.69 18.54
CA ALA A 82 1.91 -1.17 17.58
C ALA A 82 0.47 -1.38 18.07
N ALA A 83 0.14 -2.56 18.59
CA ALA A 83 -1.17 -2.86 19.16
C ALA A 83 -1.52 -1.94 20.34
N ALA A 84 -0.56 -1.68 21.24
CA ALA A 84 -0.71 -0.74 22.34
C ALA A 84 -0.91 0.72 21.87
N GLN A 85 -0.54 1.05 20.63
CA GLN A 85 -0.74 2.35 20.00
C GLN A 85 -1.97 2.37 19.06
N GLY A 86 -2.82 1.35 19.12
CA GLY A 86 -4.06 1.29 18.35
C GLY A 86 -3.93 0.64 16.96
N SER A 87 -2.76 0.15 16.56
CA SER A 87 -2.62 -0.64 15.33
C SER A 87 -3.47 -1.91 15.41
N ARG A 88 -4.14 -2.25 14.31
CA ARG A 88 -4.93 -3.47 14.18
C ARG A 88 -4.63 -4.10 12.83
N ILE A 89 -4.38 -5.41 12.84
CA ILE A 89 -4.11 -6.21 11.64
C ILE A 89 -5.25 -7.19 11.47
N ILE A 90 -5.88 -7.18 10.30
CA ILE A 90 -6.76 -8.25 9.89
C ILE A 90 -6.08 -8.98 8.75
N ASP A 91 -5.48 -10.12 9.10
CA ASP A 91 -4.89 -11.03 8.13
C ASP A 91 -5.98 -11.96 7.58
N ALA A 92 -6.58 -11.54 6.48
CA ALA A 92 -7.61 -12.33 5.81
C ALA A 92 -7.06 -13.55 5.05
N SER A 93 -5.73 -13.74 4.99
CA SER A 93 -5.10 -14.92 4.36
C SER A 93 -4.83 -16.06 5.35
N GLY A 94 -4.76 -15.73 6.65
CA GLY A 94 -4.48 -16.68 7.74
C GLY A 94 -3.02 -17.09 7.93
N TYR A 95 -2.04 -16.56 7.18
CA TYR A 95 -0.62 -16.84 7.43
C TYR A 95 0.32 -15.71 6.96
N LEU A 96 1.34 -15.39 7.77
CA LEU A 96 2.48 -14.54 7.39
C LEU A 96 3.82 -15.23 7.71
N PRO A 97 4.85 -15.11 6.85
CA PRO A 97 4.89 -14.29 5.64
C PRO A 97 4.11 -14.88 4.46
N GLN A 98 3.66 -14.00 3.56
CA GLN A 98 3.06 -14.37 2.27
C GLN A 98 3.99 -14.02 1.13
N TRP A 99 4.19 -14.97 0.23
CA TRP A 99 4.87 -14.74 -1.04
C TRP A 99 3.84 -14.49 -2.14
N PHE A 100 4.14 -13.55 -3.03
CA PHE A 100 3.32 -13.21 -4.20
C PHE A 100 4.25 -12.79 -5.35
N THR A 101 3.71 -12.82 -6.57
CA THR A 101 4.52 -12.65 -7.79
C THR A 101 4.31 -11.32 -8.50
N GLY A 102 3.21 -10.63 -8.22
CA GLY A 102 2.71 -9.57 -9.07
C GLY A 102 2.24 -10.07 -10.45
N ARG A 103 1.59 -9.18 -11.19
CA ARG A 103 1.12 -9.41 -12.56
C ARG A 103 2.12 -8.84 -13.56
N GLU A 104 2.56 -9.63 -14.53
CA GLU A 104 3.34 -9.08 -15.67
C GLU A 104 2.41 -8.28 -16.58
N VAL A 105 2.73 -7.01 -16.82
CA VAL A 105 1.92 -6.09 -17.64
C VAL A 105 2.62 -5.69 -18.95
N ALA A 106 3.94 -5.88 -19.00
CA ALA A 106 4.78 -5.75 -20.18
C ALA A 106 6.07 -6.57 -19.93
N PRO A 107 6.85 -6.91 -20.98
CA PRO A 107 8.11 -7.63 -20.81
C PRO A 107 9.03 -6.95 -19.78
N GLY A 108 9.36 -7.67 -18.70
CA GLY A 108 10.22 -7.15 -17.63
C GLY A 108 9.55 -6.12 -16.71
N VAL A 109 8.22 -6.00 -16.73
CA VAL A 109 7.43 -5.08 -15.90
C VAL A 109 6.38 -5.84 -15.09
N ARG A 110 6.44 -5.70 -13.77
CA ARG A 110 5.50 -6.29 -12.82
C ARG A 110 4.68 -5.21 -12.13
N HIS A 111 3.35 -5.32 -12.22
CA HIS A 111 2.43 -4.67 -11.29
C HIS A 111 2.47 -5.46 -9.98
N ALA A 112 3.14 -4.89 -8.97
CA ALA A 112 3.43 -5.60 -7.72
C ALA A 112 2.31 -5.39 -6.70
N LEU A 113 1.93 -4.14 -6.48
CA LEU A 113 1.01 -3.74 -5.41
C LEU A 113 -0.05 -2.78 -5.93
N ARG A 114 -1.23 -2.85 -5.33
CA ARG A 114 -2.29 -1.86 -5.48
C ARG A 114 -2.81 -1.45 -4.11
N PHE A 115 -2.76 -0.15 -3.82
CA PHE A 115 -3.50 0.40 -2.68
C PHE A 115 -4.88 0.83 -3.15
N LEU A 116 -5.91 0.51 -2.37
CA LEU A 116 -7.28 0.94 -2.63
C LEU A 116 -7.77 1.86 -1.50
N HIS A 117 -8.24 3.03 -1.89
CA HIS A 117 -8.87 4.00 -1.01
C HIS A 117 -10.27 4.35 -1.50
N ARG A 118 -11.28 4.15 -0.64
CA ARG A 118 -12.70 4.41 -0.93
C ARG A 118 -13.18 5.72 -0.26
N PRO A 119 -14.25 6.36 -0.78
CA PRO A 119 -14.75 7.65 -0.29
C PRO A 119 -15.14 7.61 1.18
N ALA A 120 -15.73 6.50 1.64
CA ALA A 120 -16.12 6.28 3.03
C ALA A 120 -14.95 6.46 4.03
N LEU A 121 -13.70 6.25 3.61
CA LEU A 121 -12.53 6.51 4.46
C LEU A 121 -12.32 7.99 4.75
N PHE A 122 -12.96 8.90 4.02
CA PHE A 122 -12.68 10.33 4.09
C PHE A 122 -13.93 11.16 4.42
N ALA A 123 -15.04 10.48 4.73
CA ALA A 123 -16.27 11.12 5.16
C ALA A 123 -16.09 11.85 6.49
N GLU A 124 -16.88 12.91 6.70
CA GLU A 124 -16.88 13.67 7.95
C GLU A 124 -17.22 12.75 9.14
N GLY A 125 -16.55 12.98 10.27
CA GLY A 125 -16.72 12.15 11.47
C GLY A 125 -15.90 10.86 11.50
N THR A 126 -15.30 10.44 10.38
CA THR A 126 -14.40 9.27 10.38
C THR A 126 -13.05 9.60 11.01
N PRO A 127 -12.40 8.67 11.73
CA PRO A 127 -11.08 8.91 12.30
C PRO A 127 -10.08 9.20 11.18
N SER A 128 -9.14 10.11 11.37
CA SER A 128 -8.01 10.29 10.44
C SER A 128 -6.84 9.39 10.83
N ALA A 129 -6.05 8.93 9.84
CA ALA A 129 -4.77 8.31 10.14
C ALA A 129 -3.80 9.34 10.77
N SER A 130 -2.80 8.82 11.48
CA SER A 130 -1.74 9.61 12.09
C SER A 130 -0.98 10.42 11.04
N VAL A 131 -0.66 11.68 11.35
CA VAL A 131 0.21 12.51 10.50
C VAL A 131 1.57 11.82 10.36
N PRO A 132 2.06 11.55 9.14
CA PRO A 132 3.36 10.92 8.96
C PRO A 132 4.46 11.82 9.49
N GLN A 133 5.36 11.23 10.28
CA GLN A 133 6.59 11.92 10.66
C GLN A 133 7.57 11.89 9.47
N PRO A 134 8.27 13.00 9.19
CA PRO A 134 9.30 13.02 8.15
C PRO A 134 10.32 11.93 8.40
N THR A 135 10.65 11.16 7.38
CA THR A 135 11.75 10.18 7.45
C THR A 135 12.90 10.67 6.58
N THR A 136 14.13 10.52 7.06
CA THR A 136 15.33 10.79 6.26
C THR A 136 15.50 9.81 5.09
N ALA A 137 14.70 8.73 5.06
CA ALA A 137 14.75 7.70 4.03
C ALA A 137 13.85 8.02 2.82
N SER A 138 12.88 8.93 2.95
CA SER A 138 12.03 9.38 1.85
C SER A 138 12.66 10.63 1.22
N THR A 139 13.10 10.53 -0.02
CA THR A 139 13.65 11.66 -0.79
C THR A 139 12.60 12.33 -1.67
N ILE A 140 11.52 11.61 -1.97
CA ILE A 140 10.34 12.10 -2.70
C ILE A 140 9.15 12.04 -1.73
N HIS A 141 8.35 13.09 -1.68
CA HIS A 141 7.11 13.14 -0.92
C HIS A 141 5.96 13.44 -1.86
N SER A 142 4.93 12.58 -1.86
CA SER A 142 3.74 12.74 -2.68
C SER A 142 2.48 12.76 -1.84
N ARG A 143 1.47 13.47 -2.35
CA ARG A 143 0.12 13.50 -1.81
C ARG A 143 -0.84 13.26 -2.96
N PHE A 144 -1.64 12.22 -2.84
CA PHE A 144 -2.72 11.93 -3.76
C PHE A 144 -4.04 12.48 -3.22
N ALA A 145 -4.89 12.99 -4.09
CA ALA A 145 -6.22 13.43 -3.70
C ALA A 145 -7.11 12.21 -3.40
N ALA A 146 -7.87 12.26 -2.32
CA ALA A 146 -8.90 11.26 -2.03
C ALA A 146 -10.00 11.22 -3.10
N PRO A 147 -10.71 10.08 -3.26
CA PRO A 147 -11.94 10.04 -4.04
C PRO A 147 -13.01 10.91 -3.37
N VAL A 148 -13.91 11.51 -4.17
CA VAL A 148 -14.94 12.44 -3.69
C VAL A 148 -16.33 11.85 -3.85
N GLU A 149 -16.63 11.29 -5.02
CA GLU A 149 -17.95 10.72 -5.32
C GLU A 149 -18.09 9.31 -4.77
N ASP A 150 -19.30 8.90 -4.41
CA ASP A 150 -19.58 7.59 -3.79
C ASP A 150 -19.19 6.39 -4.67
N ASP A 151 -19.18 6.58 -6.00
CA ASP A 151 -18.75 5.58 -6.97
C ASP A 151 -17.31 5.79 -7.45
N GLU A 152 -16.53 6.70 -6.86
CA GLU A 152 -15.10 6.84 -7.11
C GLU A 152 -14.27 5.96 -6.15
N ALA A 153 -13.11 5.54 -6.62
CA ALA A 153 -12.03 5.05 -5.78
C ALA A 153 -10.70 5.61 -6.27
N VAL A 154 -9.70 5.60 -5.38
CA VAL A 154 -8.31 5.90 -5.74
C VAL A 154 -7.49 4.64 -5.63
N TYR A 155 -6.86 4.27 -6.74
CA TYR A 155 -5.81 3.27 -6.79
C TYR A 155 -4.43 3.93 -6.75
N ILE A 156 -3.53 3.37 -5.96
CA ILE A 156 -2.11 3.69 -6.04
C ILE A 156 -1.40 2.39 -6.42
N ASP A 157 -0.89 2.35 -7.65
CA ASP A 157 -0.27 1.17 -8.21
C ASP A 157 1.24 1.28 -8.16
N VAL A 158 1.90 0.19 -7.78
CA VAL A 158 3.35 0.11 -7.68
C VAL A 158 3.88 -0.86 -8.71
N TYR A 159 4.75 -0.37 -9.60
CA TYR A 159 5.37 -1.15 -10.66
C TYR A 159 6.85 -1.33 -10.38
N VAL A 160 7.36 -2.54 -10.66
CA VAL A 160 8.80 -2.84 -10.71
C VAL A 160 9.15 -3.18 -12.15
N SER A 161 10.20 -2.57 -12.67
CA SER A 161 10.57 -2.68 -14.09
C SER A 161 12.07 -2.82 -14.28
N GLN A 162 12.46 -3.60 -15.28
CA GLN A 162 13.86 -3.82 -15.67
C GLN A 162 14.26 -2.90 -16.82
N GLY A 163 15.48 -2.36 -16.76
CA GLY A 163 16.10 -1.60 -17.85
C GLY A 163 15.63 -0.15 -18.00
N LYS A 164 14.33 0.14 -17.83
CA LYS A 164 13.79 1.51 -17.82
C LYS A 164 12.58 1.65 -16.90
N PRO A 165 12.28 2.86 -16.39
CA PRO A 165 11.04 3.14 -15.67
C PRO A 165 9.81 2.81 -16.50
N PHE A 166 8.79 2.26 -15.85
CA PHE A 166 7.50 2.00 -16.48
C PHE A 166 6.44 3.03 -16.05
N TRP A 167 5.70 3.51 -17.04
CA TRP A 167 4.49 4.31 -16.89
C TRP A 167 3.46 3.73 -17.85
N GLU A 168 2.26 3.37 -17.38
CA GLU A 168 1.24 2.75 -18.24
C GLU A 168 0.89 3.65 -19.45
N ASN A 169 0.64 4.93 -19.17
CA ASN A 169 0.45 5.97 -20.17
C ASN A 169 1.19 7.23 -19.73
N VAL A 170 2.33 7.52 -20.38
CA VAL A 170 3.23 8.62 -20.00
C VAL A 170 2.53 9.97 -20.04
N ASP A 171 1.76 10.23 -21.11
CA ASP A 171 1.14 11.53 -21.33
C ASP A 171 0.00 11.79 -20.34
N GLU A 172 -0.86 10.79 -20.12
CA GLU A 172 -1.93 10.87 -19.11
C GLU A 172 -1.37 10.98 -17.69
N THR A 173 -0.35 10.17 -17.36
CA THR A 173 0.29 10.19 -16.04
C THR A 173 0.90 11.56 -15.75
N ARG A 174 1.55 12.17 -16.75
CA ARG A 174 2.13 13.50 -16.64
C ARG A 174 1.07 14.59 -16.56
N ALA A 175 0.04 14.53 -17.41
CA ALA A 175 -1.05 15.51 -17.42
C ALA A 175 -1.82 15.53 -16.09
N ALA A 176 -2.01 14.36 -15.47
CA ALA A 176 -2.67 14.22 -14.18
C ALA A 176 -1.74 14.46 -12.97
N ASN A 177 -0.45 14.67 -13.18
CA ASN A 177 0.58 14.67 -12.12
C ASN A 177 0.46 13.45 -11.18
N ALA A 178 0.21 12.29 -11.78
CA ALA A 178 -0.16 11.05 -11.10
C ALA A 178 1.03 10.14 -10.80
N GLY A 179 2.18 10.37 -11.46
CA GLY A 179 3.37 9.54 -11.36
C GLY A 179 4.33 10.02 -10.28
N VAL A 180 4.89 9.08 -9.51
CA VAL A 180 5.91 9.33 -8.48
C VAL A 180 7.09 8.38 -8.67
N GLY A 181 8.31 8.91 -8.54
CA GLY A 181 9.54 8.19 -8.86
C GLY A 181 10.09 8.58 -10.24
N PRO A 182 10.92 7.72 -10.86
CA PRO A 182 11.33 6.40 -10.37
C PRO A 182 12.29 6.49 -9.18
N ILE A 183 12.33 5.46 -8.34
CA ILE A 183 13.51 5.15 -7.51
C ILE A 183 14.21 3.92 -8.08
N VAL A 184 15.53 3.84 -7.90
CA VAL A 184 16.37 2.82 -8.55
C VAL A 184 17.12 2.01 -7.51
N ASN A 185 17.21 0.70 -7.71
CA ASN A 185 18.00 -0.20 -6.86
C ASN A 185 19.41 -0.43 -7.42
N THR A 186 20.28 -1.12 -6.67
CA THR A 186 21.70 -1.27 -7.06
C THR A 186 21.91 -2.16 -8.27
N ILE A 187 20.89 -2.91 -8.70
CA ILE A 187 20.90 -3.74 -9.92
C ILE A 187 20.14 -3.07 -11.09
N ARG A 188 19.84 -1.77 -10.96
CA ARG A 188 19.17 -0.96 -12.00
C ARG A 188 17.77 -1.44 -12.37
N GLU A 189 17.04 -2.01 -11.41
CA GLU A 189 15.58 -2.06 -11.51
C GLU A 189 15.00 -0.74 -11.03
N TYR A 190 13.84 -0.41 -11.59
CA TYR A 190 13.13 0.84 -11.37
C TYR A 190 11.80 0.54 -10.68
N LEU A 191 11.46 1.34 -9.67
CA LEU A 191 10.14 1.36 -9.05
C LEU A 191 9.45 2.69 -9.34
N THR A 192 8.25 2.61 -9.89
CA THR A 192 7.36 3.76 -10.11
C THR A 192 6.04 3.55 -9.37
N VAL A 193 5.41 4.66 -8.99
CA VAL A 193 4.09 4.67 -8.34
C VAL A 193 3.16 5.52 -9.18
N ILE A 194 1.94 5.05 -9.43
CA ILE A 194 0.94 5.77 -10.22
C ILE A 194 -0.37 5.84 -9.45
N GLY A 195 -0.82 7.05 -9.14
CA GLY A 195 -2.14 7.30 -8.55
C GLY A 195 -3.21 7.44 -9.63
N ARG A 196 -4.34 6.75 -9.51
CA ARG A 196 -5.45 6.80 -10.47
C ARG A 196 -6.77 6.94 -9.74
N LYS A 197 -7.64 7.82 -10.25
CA LYS A 197 -9.06 7.80 -9.93
C LYS A 197 -9.77 6.84 -10.86
N VAL A 198 -10.63 6.00 -10.31
CA VAL A 198 -11.40 5.01 -11.06
C VAL A 198 -12.86 5.04 -10.60
N THR A 199 -13.78 4.62 -11.47
CA THR A 199 -15.15 4.33 -11.05
C THR A 199 -15.18 2.94 -10.42
N TYR A 200 -15.56 2.86 -9.14
CA TYR A 200 -15.65 1.65 -8.33
C TYR A 200 -16.88 0.82 -8.69
N ARG A 201 -16.89 0.31 -9.93
CA ARG A 201 -17.84 -0.70 -10.43
C ARG A 201 -17.16 -1.78 -11.28
N GLU A 202 -15.90 -1.58 -11.67
CA GLU A 202 -15.25 -2.35 -12.74
C GLU A 202 -14.22 -3.38 -12.26
N GLU A 203 -13.68 -3.22 -11.04
CA GLU A 203 -12.79 -4.20 -10.43
C GLU A 203 -13.28 -4.52 -9.01
N LEU A 204 -13.73 -5.76 -8.82
CA LEU A 204 -14.05 -6.26 -7.48
C LEU A 204 -12.75 -6.36 -6.71
N ASP A 205 -12.53 -5.38 -5.81
CA ASP A 205 -11.60 -5.50 -4.70
C ASP A 205 -11.69 -6.94 -4.16
N PRO A 206 -10.57 -7.68 -4.00
CA PRO A 206 -10.62 -9.05 -3.50
C PRO A 206 -11.23 -9.15 -2.10
N PHE A 207 -11.49 -8.04 -1.39
CA PHE A 207 -12.23 -7.98 -0.12
C PHE A 207 -13.71 -7.59 -0.23
N SER A 208 -14.24 -7.36 -1.43
CA SER A 208 -15.61 -6.85 -1.63
C SER A 208 -16.72 -7.71 -1.01
N GLY A 209 -16.46 -8.99 -0.74
CA GLY A 209 -17.37 -9.89 -0.02
C GLY A 209 -17.10 -10.05 1.48
N ASP A 210 -15.97 -9.57 1.99
CA ASP A 210 -15.50 -9.88 3.34
C ASP A 210 -15.79 -8.76 4.34
N TYR A 211 -15.80 -7.52 3.87
CA TYR A 211 -16.03 -6.36 4.71
C TYR A 211 -17.25 -5.61 4.19
N GLN A 212 -18.33 -5.64 4.98
CA GLN A 212 -19.45 -4.77 4.70
C GLN A 212 -18.99 -3.33 4.92
N PRO A 213 -19.24 -2.42 3.95
CA PRO A 213 -18.99 -1.01 4.16
C PRO A 213 -19.80 -0.53 5.37
N LEU A 214 -19.31 0.53 6.04
CA LEU A 214 -20.01 1.19 7.14
C LEU A 214 -21.34 1.85 6.75
N ASP A 215 -21.83 1.61 5.53
CA ASP A 215 -23.05 2.22 5.03
C ASP A 215 -24.28 1.84 5.88
N ASP A 216 -24.20 0.73 6.63
CA ASP A 216 -25.19 0.27 7.62
C ASP A 216 -24.72 0.42 9.09
N HIS A 217 -23.72 1.27 9.37
CA HIS A 217 -23.20 1.48 10.73
C HIS A 217 -24.23 2.16 11.62
N ASP A 218 -24.53 1.52 12.75
CA ASP A 218 -25.26 2.14 13.86
C ASP A 218 -24.24 2.51 14.95
N PRO A 219 -23.88 3.79 15.11
CA PRO A 219 -22.87 4.22 16.07
C PRO A 219 -23.17 3.82 17.52
N GLU A 220 -24.45 3.64 17.87
CA GLU A 220 -24.86 3.20 19.21
C GLU A 220 -24.66 1.68 19.39
N ALA A 221 -24.87 0.89 18.35
CA ALA A 221 -24.73 -0.58 18.39
C ALA A 221 -23.31 -1.07 18.08
N ASP A 222 -22.57 -0.37 17.22
CA ASP A 222 -21.29 -0.79 16.68
C ASP A 222 -20.10 -0.26 17.48
N GLY A 223 -20.30 0.81 18.26
CA GLY A 223 -19.25 1.43 19.06
C GLY A 223 -18.19 2.15 18.20
N PRO A 224 -16.99 2.40 18.76
CA PRO A 224 -15.93 3.11 18.05
C PRO A 224 -15.51 2.39 16.76
N VAL A 225 -15.23 3.19 15.74
CA VAL A 225 -14.71 2.71 14.45
C VAL A 225 -13.22 2.99 14.36
N HIS A 226 -12.46 2.04 13.84
CA HIS A 226 -11.03 2.16 13.61
C HIS A 226 -10.67 1.96 12.14
N ARG A 227 -9.58 2.60 11.72
CA ARG A 227 -8.91 2.28 10.46
C ARG A 227 -8.15 0.98 10.59
N VAL A 228 -8.33 0.10 9.63
CA VAL A 228 -7.65 -1.19 9.55
C VAL A 228 -7.09 -1.37 8.15
N GLU A 229 -5.90 -1.95 8.07
CA GLU A 229 -5.25 -2.33 6.82
C GLU A 229 -5.50 -3.81 6.55
N ALA A 230 -6.14 -4.11 5.42
CA ALA A 230 -6.36 -5.46 4.92
C ALA A 230 -5.44 -5.74 3.73
N PHE A 231 -4.95 -6.98 3.62
CA PHE A 231 -4.02 -7.39 2.57
C PHE A 231 -4.32 -8.79 2.03
N ARG A 232 -4.28 -8.90 0.70
CA ARG A 232 -4.60 -10.12 -0.06
C ARG A 232 -4.09 -9.94 -1.48
N HIS A 233 -3.49 -10.98 -2.05
CA HIS A 233 -3.19 -10.95 -3.47
C HIS A 233 -4.37 -11.44 -4.31
N ASP A 234 -4.59 -10.86 -5.48
CA ASP A 234 -5.61 -11.31 -6.41
C ASP A 234 -5.20 -12.58 -7.17
N ALA A 235 -6.08 -13.06 -8.05
CA ALA A 235 -5.82 -14.22 -8.91
C ALA A 235 -4.67 -14.01 -9.91
N HIS A 236 -4.25 -12.76 -10.13
CA HIS A 236 -3.12 -12.40 -10.98
C HIS A 236 -1.82 -12.18 -10.18
N GLY A 237 -1.86 -12.34 -8.85
CA GLY A 237 -0.72 -12.22 -7.96
C GLY A 237 -0.37 -10.80 -7.54
N VAL A 238 -1.18 -9.78 -7.87
CA VAL A 238 -0.99 -8.41 -7.36
C VAL A 238 -1.41 -8.37 -5.91
N MET A 239 -0.57 -7.84 -5.01
CA MET A 239 -0.95 -7.64 -3.61
C MET A 239 -1.81 -6.39 -3.47
N TRP A 240 -3.07 -6.57 -3.07
CA TRP A 240 -3.97 -5.49 -2.71
C TRP A 240 -3.75 -5.11 -1.25
N ILE A 241 -3.70 -3.81 -0.99
CA ILE A 241 -3.60 -3.20 0.33
C ILE A 241 -4.77 -2.24 0.45
N THR A 242 -5.78 -2.64 1.20
CA THR A 242 -7.02 -1.88 1.32
C THR A 242 -7.14 -1.34 2.73
N GLU A 243 -7.29 -0.03 2.85
CA GLU A 243 -7.68 0.58 4.11
C GLU A 243 -9.21 0.52 4.23
N VAL A 244 -9.69 0.05 5.38
CA VAL A 244 -11.12 -0.08 5.66
C VAL A 244 -11.41 0.45 7.05
N LEU A 245 -12.63 0.93 7.25
CA LEU A 245 -13.11 1.29 8.56
C LEU A 245 -13.87 0.11 9.15
N MET A 246 -13.57 -0.25 10.39
CA MET A 246 -14.22 -1.36 11.09
C MET A 246 -14.62 -1.00 12.51
N PRO A 247 -15.81 -1.43 12.97
CA PRO A 247 -16.19 -1.34 14.37
C PRO A 247 -15.24 -2.11 15.29
N GLU A 248 -14.97 -1.58 16.49
CA GLU A 248 -14.13 -2.22 17.51
C GLU A 248 -14.58 -3.65 17.82
N ARG A 249 -15.91 -3.90 17.88
CA ARG A 249 -16.48 -5.23 18.10
C ARG A 249 -16.07 -6.27 17.05
N VAL A 250 -15.85 -5.85 15.80
CA VAL A 250 -15.42 -6.75 14.71
C VAL A 250 -13.94 -7.06 14.84
N ILE A 251 -13.16 -6.05 15.23
CA ILE A 251 -11.70 -6.16 15.40
C ILE A 251 -11.36 -7.06 16.60
N ASP A 252 -12.08 -6.91 17.70
CA ASP A 252 -11.84 -7.64 18.94
C ASP A 252 -12.44 -9.06 18.93
N ASP A 253 -13.17 -9.44 17.87
CA ASP A 253 -13.64 -10.81 17.69
C ASP A 253 -12.42 -11.76 17.59
N PRO A 254 -12.28 -12.75 18.48
CA PRO A 254 -11.21 -13.74 18.41
C PRO A 254 -11.16 -14.54 17.10
N ALA A 255 -12.24 -14.57 16.32
CA ALA A 255 -12.28 -15.13 14.98
C ALA A 255 -11.45 -14.31 13.98
N ASN A 256 -11.37 -12.98 14.17
CA ASN A 256 -10.69 -12.03 13.28
C ASN A 256 -9.27 -11.67 13.76
N ALA A 257 -8.94 -12.00 15.02
CA ALA A 257 -7.62 -11.76 15.57
C ALA A 257 -6.52 -12.48 14.76
N TYR A 258 -5.49 -11.73 14.35
CA TYR A 258 -4.28 -12.32 13.74
C TYR A 258 -3.67 -13.36 14.68
N LYS A 259 -3.64 -14.63 14.24
CA LYS A 259 -3.03 -15.74 14.99
C LYS A 259 -1.59 -15.90 14.54
N LEU A 260 -0.65 -15.70 15.46
CA LEU A 260 0.75 -16.00 15.19
C LEU A 260 0.87 -17.47 14.77
N PRO A 261 1.53 -17.79 13.63
CA PRO A 261 1.77 -19.17 13.27
C PRO A 261 2.61 -19.84 14.38
N PRO A 262 2.36 -21.12 14.67
CA PRO A 262 3.11 -21.84 15.70
C PRO A 262 4.61 -21.74 15.43
N LYS A 263 5.40 -21.56 16.49
CA LYS A 263 6.86 -21.63 16.38
C LYS A 263 7.20 -22.99 15.77
N ARG A 264 7.91 -23.01 14.63
CA ARG A 264 8.46 -24.26 14.10
C ARG A 264 9.39 -24.85 15.19
N PRO A 265 9.24 -26.15 15.52
CA PRO A 265 10.05 -26.80 16.54
C PRO A 265 11.54 -26.82 16.19
#